data_AF-A0A4P9YTZ2-F1
#
_entry.id   AF-A0A4P9YTZ2-F1
#
_cell.length_a   1.000
_cell.length_b   1.000
_cell.length_c   1.000
_cell.angle_alpha   90.00
_cell.angle_beta   90.00
_cell.angle_gamma   90.00
#
_symmetry.space_group_name_H-M   'P 1'
#
loop_
_entity.id
_entity.type
_entity.pdbx_description
1 polymer ?
#
loop_
_entity_poly.entity_id
_entity_poly.type
_entity_poly.pdbx_seq_one_letter_code
_entity_poly.pdbx_strand_id
1 'polypeptide(L)'
;NSSDLVTETDRAVEHRLRARIAERYPEHLCVGEEFNTAEDAVRIGPAPTWIIDPVDGTANFVHGFPFVAVSIGVVVEGRLAVAVVYNPIMDEMYTAMRGHGAYLNGAHRLPLQCRPLPATGLRDCMVGAEYGSIRDDTTLLPKIRSMQRLAAASAVHCRGIRCTGSAALNLCLVARGSLDVYWEIGIHCWDIAAGALIVEEAGG
;
A
#
# COMPACT_ATOMS: atom_id res chain seq x y z
N ASN A 1 -9.41 -19.04 1.24
CA ASN A 1 -10.57 -18.37 0.61
C ASN A 1 -10.26 -18.30 -0.88
N SER A 2 -11.18 -18.56 -1.82
CA SER A 2 -10.83 -18.61 -3.27
C SER A 2 -10.41 -17.26 -3.88
N SER A 3 -10.57 -16.18 -3.12
CA SER A 3 -10.17 -14.81 -3.44
C SER A 3 -8.76 -14.43 -3.00
N ASP A 4 -8.10 -15.29 -2.22
CA ASP A 4 -6.75 -15.07 -1.70
C ASP A 4 -5.80 -15.93 -2.53
N LEU A 5 -5.05 -15.29 -3.40
CA LEU A 5 -4.21 -15.93 -4.42
C LEU A 5 -2.76 -15.70 -4.06
N VAL A 6 -1.98 -16.77 -4.07
CA VAL A 6 -0.51 -16.74 -3.98
C VAL A 6 0.05 -17.47 -5.20
N THR A 7 1.08 -16.92 -5.84
CA THR A 7 1.78 -17.59 -6.94
C THR A 7 3.20 -18.01 -6.52
N GLU A 8 3.83 -18.85 -7.34
CA GLU A 8 5.26 -19.16 -7.19
C GLU A 8 6.14 -17.90 -7.31
N THR A 9 5.64 -16.85 -7.98
CA THR A 9 6.34 -15.58 -8.16
C THR A 9 6.44 -14.82 -6.84
N ASP A 10 5.36 -14.74 -6.06
CA ASP A 10 5.30 -14.05 -4.77
C ASP A 10 6.39 -14.61 -3.83
N ARG A 11 6.44 -15.93 -3.71
CA ARG A 11 7.46 -16.64 -2.91
C ARG A 11 8.87 -16.46 -3.44
N ALA A 12 9.07 -16.52 -4.76
CA ALA A 12 10.39 -16.36 -5.36
C ALA A 12 10.94 -14.94 -5.16
N VAL A 13 10.08 -13.92 -5.26
CA VAL A 13 10.43 -12.52 -5.04
C VAL A 13 10.78 -12.29 -3.57
N GLU A 14 9.94 -12.71 -2.62
CA GLU A 14 10.24 -12.50 -1.20
C GLU A 14 11.50 -13.26 -0.77
N HIS A 15 11.70 -14.50 -1.23
CA HIS A 15 12.91 -15.26 -0.94
C HIS A 15 14.17 -14.52 -1.43
N ARG A 16 14.15 -14.00 -2.66
CA ARG A 16 15.25 -13.23 -3.23
C ARG A 16 15.53 -11.94 -2.45
N LEU A 17 14.48 -11.23 -2.04
CA LEU A 17 14.61 -10.00 -1.24
C LEU A 17 15.21 -10.30 0.13
N ARG A 18 14.67 -11.28 0.86
CA ARG A 18 15.18 -11.72 2.17
C ARG A 18 16.64 -12.16 2.10
N ALA A 19 17.01 -12.96 1.09
CA ALA A 19 18.39 -13.41 0.92
C ALA A 19 19.37 -12.24 0.74
N ARG A 20 19.04 -11.26 -0.11
CA ARG A 20 19.88 -10.07 -0.31
C ARG A 20 19.95 -9.16 0.91
N ILE A 21 18.84 -9.04 1.64
CA ILE A 21 18.82 -8.28 2.91
C ILE A 21 19.72 -8.96 3.93
N ALA A 22 19.59 -10.28 4.13
CA ALA A 22 20.40 -11.02 5.10
C ALA A 22 21.90 -11.01 4.76
N GLU A 23 22.25 -11.07 3.47
CA GLU A 23 23.65 -10.95 3.02
C GLU A 23 24.25 -9.58 3.38
N ARG A 24 23.49 -8.50 3.19
CA ARG A 24 23.99 -7.13 3.38
C ARG A 24 23.83 -6.61 4.81
N TYR A 25 22.78 -7.04 5.49
CA TYR A 25 22.32 -6.57 6.80
C TYR A 25 21.92 -7.77 7.69
N PRO A 26 22.89 -8.59 8.14
CA PRO A 26 22.61 -9.85 8.83
C PRO A 26 21.90 -9.70 10.18
N GLU A 27 21.95 -8.51 10.79
CA GLU A 27 21.27 -8.20 12.06
C GLU A 27 19.86 -7.61 11.87
N HIS A 28 19.45 -7.32 10.63
CA HIS A 28 18.13 -6.77 10.35
C HIS A 28 17.08 -7.88 10.30
N LEU A 29 15.85 -7.55 10.71
CA LEU A 29 14.70 -8.45 10.67
C LEU A 29 13.89 -8.25 9.39
N CYS A 30 13.15 -9.28 8.96
CA CYS A 30 12.23 -9.21 7.84
C CYS A 30 10.85 -9.71 8.25
N VAL A 31 9.83 -8.91 7.95
CA VAL A 31 8.40 -9.21 8.08
C VAL A 31 7.84 -9.16 6.67
N GLY A 32 7.30 -10.25 6.15
CA GLY A 32 6.68 -10.26 4.82
C GLY A 32 5.52 -11.22 4.70
N GLU A 33 4.70 -11.02 3.69
CA GLU A 33 3.42 -11.71 3.48
C GLU A 33 3.57 -13.24 3.42
N GLU A 34 4.55 -13.75 2.66
CA GLU A 34 4.58 -15.16 2.24
C GLU A 34 5.27 -16.09 3.23
N PHE A 35 6.21 -15.54 4.01
CA PHE A 35 7.07 -16.32 4.90
C PHE A 35 6.88 -16.01 6.39
N ASN A 36 5.95 -15.12 6.76
CA ASN A 36 5.57 -14.95 8.15
C ASN A 36 4.60 -16.05 8.59
N THR A 37 4.79 -16.55 9.81
CA THR A 37 3.86 -17.46 10.47
C THR A 37 2.88 -16.70 11.34
N ALA A 38 1.76 -17.33 11.74
CA ALA A 38 0.79 -16.72 12.67
C ALA A 38 1.39 -16.35 14.04
N GLU A 39 2.57 -16.91 14.38
CA GLU A 39 3.32 -16.62 15.60
C GLU A 39 4.25 -15.41 15.45
N ASP A 40 4.53 -15.00 14.21
CA ASP A 40 5.26 -13.78 13.86
C ASP A 40 4.31 -12.57 13.95
N ALA A 41 3.79 -12.30 15.14
CA ALA A 41 3.26 -10.96 15.42
C ALA A 41 4.32 -9.95 14.98
N VAL A 42 3.93 -8.92 14.24
CA VAL A 42 4.85 -7.92 13.67
C VAL A 42 5.67 -7.28 14.81
N ARG A 43 6.87 -7.82 15.06
CA ARG A 43 7.74 -7.37 16.15
C ARG A 43 8.55 -6.19 15.66
N ILE A 44 7.93 -5.01 15.69
CA ILE A 44 8.66 -3.76 15.55
C ILE A 44 9.42 -3.52 16.86
N GLY A 45 10.69 -3.91 16.85
CA GLY A 45 11.61 -3.77 17.98
C GLY A 45 12.66 -2.68 17.74
N PRO A 46 13.74 -2.66 18.54
CA PRO A 46 14.85 -1.74 18.34
C PRO A 46 15.70 -2.09 17.10
N ALA A 47 15.72 -3.36 16.68
CA ALA A 47 16.42 -3.80 15.49
C ALA A 47 15.73 -3.26 14.23
N PRO A 48 16.47 -2.82 13.20
CA PRO A 48 15.87 -2.44 11.94
C PRO A 48 15.07 -3.59 11.33
N THR A 49 13.86 -3.29 10.88
CA THR A 49 12.92 -4.29 10.33
C THR A 49 12.49 -3.88 8.93
N TRP A 50 12.68 -4.78 7.96
CA TRP A 50 12.15 -4.67 6.62
C TRP A 50 10.74 -5.26 6.58
N ILE A 51 9.77 -4.47 6.14
CA ILE A 51 8.38 -4.89 5.93
C ILE A 51 8.17 -5.01 4.42
N ILE A 52 7.86 -6.21 3.93
CA ILE A 52 7.91 -6.55 2.51
C ILE A 52 6.58 -7.16 2.08
N ASP A 53 6.00 -6.58 1.04
CA ASP A 53 5.00 -7.24 0.20
C ASP A 53 5.65 -7.51 -1.16
N PRO A 54 5.86 -8.78 -1.53
CA PRO A 54 6.54 -9.12 -2.77
C PRO A 54 5.70 -8.81 -4.01
N VAL A 55 4.37 -8.88 -3.93
CA VAL A 55 3.44 -8.68 -5.06
C VAL A 55 2.08 -8.18 -4.52
N ASP A 56 1.99 -6.90 -4.19
CA ASP A 56 0.73 -6.26 -3.86
C ASP A 56 -0.17 -6.24 -5.10
N GLY A 57 -1.35 -6.82 -4.97
CA GLY A 57 -2.29 -7.05 -6.07
C GLY A 57 -2.05 -8.36 -6.81
N THR A 58 -1.81 -9.47 -6.12
CA THR A 58 -1.64 -10.81 -6.74
C THR A 58 -2.81 -11.19 -7.67
N ALA A 59 -4.05 -10.82 -7.32
CA ALA A 59 -5.20 -11.01 -8.21
C ALA A 59 -5.05 -10.23 -9.53
N ASN A 60 -4.55 -9.00 -9.47
CA ASN A 60 -4.25 -8.21 -10.66
C ASN A 60 -3.14 -8.87 -11.49
N PHE A 61 -2.08 -9.36 -10.84
CA PHE A 61 -0.99 -10.07 -11.49
C PHE A 61 -1.48 -11.29 -12.27
N VAL A 62 -2.30 -12.14 -11.64
CA VAL A 62 -2.88 -13.34 -12.27
C VAL A 62 -3.74 -12.99 -13.49
N HIS A 63 -4.45 -11.86 -13.45
CA HIS A 63 -5.35 -11.43 -14.51
C HIS A 63 -4.74 -10.44 -15.51
N GLY A 64 -3.47 -10.06 -15.35
CA GLY A 64 -2.80 -9.09 -16.21
C GLY A 64 -3.30 -7.64 -16.08
N PHE A 65 -3.93 -7.29 -14.96
CA PHE A 65 -4.30 -5.90 -14.66
C PHE A 65 -3.05 -5.13 -14.18
N PRO A 66 -2.74 -3.92 -14.70
CA PRO A 66 -1.41 -3.32 -14.58
C PRO A 66 -1.09 -2.70 -13.21
N PHE A 67 -1.97 -2.82 -12.21
CA PHE A 67 -1.75 -2.33 -10.85
C PHE A 67 -1.21 -3.45 -9.97
N VAL A 68 0.09 -3.71 -10.10
CA VAL A 68 0.84 -4.71 -9.33
C VAL A 68 2.09 -4.03 -8.81
N ALA A 69 2.46 -4.23 -7.55
CA ALA A 69 3.65 -3.59 -6.98
C ALA A 69 4.47 -4.50 -6.07
N VAL A 70 5.78 -4.24 -6.03
CA VAL A 70 6.64 -4.66 -4.91
C VAL A 70 6.65 -3.52 -3.91
N SER A 71 6.34 -3.78 -2.64
CA SER A 71 6.30 -2.76 -1.57
C SER A 71 7.30 -3.12 -0.47
N ILE A 72 8.18 -2.17 -0.13
CA ILE A 72 9.23 -2.34 0.87
C ILE A 72 9.28 -1.11 1.77
N GLY A 73 8.94 -1.29 3.04
CA GLY A 73 9.16 -0.31 4.10
C GLY A 73 10.31 -0.75 5.02
N VAL A 74 11.09 0.20 5.52
CA VAL A 74 12.14 -0.08 6.51
C VAL A 74 11.84 0.70 7.78
N VAL A 75 11.72 -0.01 8.88
CA VAL A 75 11.53 0.56 10.22
C VAL A 75 12.87 0.59 10.94
N VAL A 76 13.23 1.73 11.52
CA VAL A 76 14.42 1.94 12.33
C VAL A 76 13.98 2.61 13.64
N GLU A 77 14.41 2.07 14.78
CA GLU A 77 14.02 2.58 16.11
C GLU A 77 12.49 2.74 16.28
N GLY A 78 11.73 1.76 15.78
CA GLY A 78 10.27 1.76 15.86
C GLY A 78 9.55 2.73 14.92
N ARG A 79 10.25 3.36 13.97
CA ARG A 79 9.70 4.35 13.05
C ARG A 79 10.03 4.04 11.59
N LEU A 80 9.06 4.19 10.69
CA LEU A 80 9.28 4.05 9.24
C LEU A 80 10.30 5.08 8.75
N ALA A 81 11.44 4.63 8.23
CA ALA A 81 12.56 5.49 7.86
C ALA A 81 12.74 5.60 6.35
N VAL A 82 12.52 4.51 5.61
CA VAL A 82 12.68 4.43 4.15
C VAL A 82 11.54 3.62 3.56
N ALA A 83 11.06 4.02 2.38
CA ALA A 83 10.00 3.33 1.67
C ALA A 83 10.26 3.29 0.17
N VAL A 84 9.91 2.17 -0.45
CA VAL A 84 9.90 1.95 -1.89
C VAL A 84 8.62 1.20 -2.27
N VAL A 85 7.88 1.70 -3.25
CA VAL A 85 6.80 0.97 -3.92
C VAL A 85 7.09 1.01 -5.41
N TYR A 86 7.25 -0.15 -6.04
CA TYR A 86 7.61 -0.24 -7.46
C TYR A 86 6.55 -1.02 -8.24
N ASN A 87 5.96 -0.38 -9.24
CA ASN A 87 5.15 -1.04 -10.25
C ASN A 87 6.00 -1.39 -11.48
N PRO A 88 6.34 -2.67 -11.70
CA PRO A 88 7.17 -3.08 -12.82
C PRO A 88 6.45 -3.05 -14.18
N ILE A 89 5.12 -3.03 -14.20
CA ILE A 89 4.33 -3.01 -15.43
C ILE A 89 4.28 -1.60 -16.02
N MET A 90 4.18 -0.60 -15.15
CA MET A 90 4.10 0.82 -15.53
C MET A 90 5.44 1.55 -15.46
N ASP A 91 6.50 0.89 -14.96
CA ASP A 91 7.82 1.50 -14.69
C ASP A 91 7.70 2.76 -13.80
N GLU A 92 6.91 2.62 -12.72
CA GLU A 92 6.71 3.67 -11.72
C GLU A 92 7.30 3.23 -10.37
N MET A 93 8.34 3.91 -9.93
CA MET A 93 9.04 3.73 -8.65
C MET A 93 8.74 4.91 -7.73
N TYR A 94 7.94 4.67 -6.70
CA TYR A 94 7.69 5.63 -5.62
C TYR A 94 8.68 5.38 -4.50
N THR A 95 9.35 6.43 -4.03
CA THR A 95 10.35 6.35 -2.96
C THR A 95 10.16 7.46 -1.96
N ALA A 96 10.43 7.19 -0.68
CA ALA A 96 10.44 8.20 0.37
C ALA A 96 11.49 7.88 1.44
N MET A 97 12.02 8.92 2.05
CA MET A 97 12.87 8.83 3.24
C MET A 97 12.39 9.86 4.25
N ARG A 98 12.29 9.47 5.52
CA ARG A 98 11.78 10.32 6.59
C ARG A 98 12.53 11.66 6.65
N GLY A 99 11.81 12.78 6.50
CA GLY A 99 12.35 14.13 6.49
C GLY A 99 12.99 14.58 5.17
N HIS A 100 12.92 13.78 4.10
CA HIS A 100 13.57 14.05 2.82
C HIS A 100 12.59 14.15 1.63
N GLY A 101 11.30 13.98 1.86
CA GLY A 101 10.25 14.02 0.85
C GLY A 101 10.06 12.70 0.11
N ALA A 102 8.99 12.66 -0.68
CA ALA A 102 8.64 11.54 -1.55
C ALA A 102 8.86 11.88 -3.03
N TYR A 103 9.22 10.88 -3.83
CA TYR A 103 9.58 11.02 -5.25
C TYR A 103 9.00 9.91 -6.10
N LEU A 104 8.66 10.23 -7.36
CA LEU A 104 8.38 9.29 -8.44
C LEU A 104 9.58 9.24 -9.39
N ASN A 105 10.07 8.03 -9.67
CA ASN A 105 11.20 7.71 -10.55
C ASN A 105 12.47 8.50 -10.20
N GLY A 106 12.66 8.86 -8.92
CA GLY A 106 13.79 9.64 -8.41
C GLY A 106 13.89 11.10 -8.90
N ALA A 107 13.10 11.49 -9.91
CA ALA A 107 13.21 12.78 -10.57
C ALA A 107 12.08 13.75 -10.19
N HIS A 108 10.90 13.23 -9.85
CA HIS A 108 9.72 14.07 -9.62
C HIS A 108 9.33 14.03 -8.14
N ARG A 109 9.47 15.16 -7.44
CA ARG A 109 9.00 15.30 -6.07
C ARG A 109 7.47 15.26 -6.03
N LEU A 110 6.92 14.50 -5.09
CA LEU A 110 5.48 14.38 -4.87
C LEU A 110 4.97 15.47 -3.91
N PRO A 111 3.68 15.86 -4.03
CA PRO A 111 2.70 15.42 -5.03
C PRO A 111 2.96 16.03 -6.42
N LEU A 112 2.52 15.33 -7.48
CA LEU A 112 2.59 15.87 -8.86
C LEU A 112 1.44 16.83 -9.15
N GLN A 113 0.31 16.60 -8.49
CA GLN A 113 -0.88 17.43 -8.55
C GLN A 113 -1.11 18.04 -7.17
N CYS A 114 -0.79 19.32 -7.01
CA CYS A 114 -1.14 20.07 -5.80
C CYS A 114 -2.55 20.65 -5.95
N ARG A 115 -3.54 19.97 -5.37
CA ARG A 115 -4.85 20.59 -5.11
C ARG A 115 -5.11 20.59 -3.60
N PRO A 116 -5.55 21.71 -3.01
CA PRO A 116 -5.99 21.70 -1.63
C PRO A 116 -7.21 20.78 -1.50
N LEU A 117 -7.26 20.00 -0.42
CA LEU A 117 -8.45 19.22 -0.10
C LEU A 117 -9.65 20.17 0.06
N PRO A 118 -10.85 19.78 -0.40
CA PRO A 118 -12.04 20.61 -0.31
C PRO A 118 -12.40 20.90 1.15
N ALA A 119 -12.61 22.16 1.51
CA ALA A 119 -13.03 22.55 2.86
C ALA A 119 -14.44 22.05 3.23
N THR A 120 -15.25 21.68 2.23
CA THR A 120 -16.68 21.33 2.36
C THR A 120 -16.96 19.83 2.44
N GLY A 121 -15.94 18.99 2.65
CA GLY A 121 -16.06 17.54 2.82
C GLY A 121 -15.78 16.74 1.55
N LEU A 122 -16.19 15.46 1.53
CA LEU A 122 -15.75 14.47 0.55
C LEU A 122 -16.29 14.66 -0.88
N ARG A 123 -17.27 15.54 -1.11
CA ARG A 123 -18.03 15.63 -2.38
C ARG A 123 -17.17 15.92 -3.60
N ASP A 124 -16.05 16.61 -3.40
CA ASP A 124 -15.11 16.92 -4.47
C ASP A 124 -13.88 16.00 -4.47
N CYS A 125 -13.81 15.05 -3.52
CA CYS A 125 -12.72 14.10 -3.39
C CYS A 125 -12.90 12.88 -4.31
N MET A 126 -11.79 12.43 -4.89
CA MET A 126 -11.61 11.10 -5.45
C MET A 126 -11.12 10.17 -4.33
N VAL A 127 -11.88 9.12 -4.03
CA VAL A 127 -11.60 8.19 -2.93
C VAL A 127 -11.14 6.85 -3.47
N GLY A 128 -9.97 6.38 -3.05
CA GLY A 128 -9.54 5.00 -3.21
C GLY A 128 -10.15 4.11 -2.13
N ALA A 129 -10.58 2.91 -2.50
CA ALA A 129 -11.04 1.90 -1.56
C ALA A 129 -11.05 0.53 -2.22
N GLU A 130 -11.03 -0.54 -1.43
CA GLU A 130 -11.18 -1.91 -1.93
C GLU A 130 -12.19 -2.70 -1.10
N TYR A 131 -12.70 -3.78 -1.69
CA TYR A 131 -13.56 -4.74 -0.99
C TYR A 131 -12.74 -5.73 -0.11
N GLY A 132 -11.41 -5.75 -0.25
CA GLY A 132 -10.48 -6.69 0.40
C GLY A 132 -10.61 -8.12 -0.12
N SER A 133 -9.94 -9.08 0.51
CA SER A 133 -9.98 -10.52 0.18
C SER A 133 -10.99 -11.34 0.99
N ILE A 134 -11.43 -10.82 2.15
CA ILE A 134 -12.41 -11.46 3.02
C ILE A 134 -13.81 -11.39 2.39
N ARG A 135 -14.52 -12.53 2.33
CA ARG A 135 -15.81 -12.69 1.60
C ARG A 135 -17.00 -13.07 2.49
N ASP A 136 -16.80 -13.16 3.80
CA ASP A 136 -17.92 -13.45 4.71
C ASP A 136 -18.85 -12.23 4.85
N ASP A 137 -20.12 -12.50 5.11
CA ASP A 137 -21.15 -11.44 5.20
C ASP A 137 -20.89 -10.45 6.34
N THR A 138 -20.26 -10.89 7.44
CA THR A 138 -19.99 -10.03 8.60
C THR A 138 -18.94 -8.97 8.32
N THR A 139 -18.02 -9.25 7.39
CA THR A 139 -16.96 -8.31 6.97
C THR A 139 -17.34 -7.57 5.67
N LEU A 140 -17.85 -8.28 4.67
CA LEU A 140 -18.07 -7.73 3.32
C LEU A 140 -19.28 -6.78 3.28
N LEU A 141 -20.41 -7.13 3.91
CA LEU A 141 -21.62 -6.30 3.86
C LEU A 141 -21.41 -4.91 4.49
N PRO A 142 -20.73 -4.75 5.64
CA PRO A 142 -20.35 -3.43 6.14
C PRO A 142 -19.52 -2.61 5.14
N LYS A 143 -18.52 -3.22 4.48
CA LYS A 143 -17.69 -2.54 3.47
C LYS A 143 -18.53 -2.06 2.29
N ILE A 144 -19.41 -2.92 1.76
CA ILE A 144 -20.34 -2.56 0.68
C ILE A 144 -21.23 -1.38 1.11
N ARG A 145 -21.75 -1.39 2.34
CA ARG A 145 -22.55 -0.27 2.87
C ARG A 145 -21.74 1.02 2.96
N SER A 146 -20.48 0.98 3.37
CA SER A 146 -19.60 2.15 3.36
C SER A 146 -19.39 2.70 1.95
N MET A 147 -19.13 1.83 0.98
CA MET A 147 -19.00 2.20 -0.43
C MET A 147 -20.29 2.80 -0.99
N GLN A 148 -21.44 2.21 -0.66
CA GLN A 148 -22.75 2.73 -1.03
C GLN A 148 -22.99 4.13 -0.46
N ARG A 149 -22.58 4.41 0.78
CA ARG A 149 -22.72 5.74 1.39
C ARG A 149 -21.84 6.79 0.71
N LEU A 150 -20.65 6.40 0.25
CA LEU A 150 -19.73 7.26 -0.48
C LEU A 150 -20.19 7.51 -1.93
N ALA A 151 -20.95 6.60 -2.54
CA ALA A 151 -21.41 6.72 -3.92
C ALA A 151 -22.83 7.32 -4.06
N ALA A 152 -23.76 6.95 -3.20
CA ALA A 152 -25.14 7.42 -3.25
C ALA A 152 -25.22 8.90 -2.87
N ALA A 153 -26.20 9.63 -3.40
CA ALA A 153 -26.47 11.04 -3.08
C ALA A 153 -26.80 11.22 -1.58
N SER A 154 -25.75 11.26 -0.76
CA SER A 154 -25.80 11.29 0.70
C SER A 154 -25.05 12.52 1.21
N ALA A 155 -25.11 12.75 2.53
CA ALA A 155 -24.35 13.84 3.16
C ALA A 155 -22.83 13.72 2.97
N VAL A 156 -22.33 12.49 2.77
CA VAL A 156 -20.90 12.14 2.74
C VAL A 156 -20.45 11.55 1.40
N HIS A 157 -21.24 11.73 0.34
CA HIS A 157 -20.85 11.24 -0.98
C HIS A 157 -19.55 11.89 -1.45
N CYS A 158 -18.82 11.17 -2.28
CA CYS A 158 -17.60 11.64 -2.91
C CYS A 158 -17.78 11.82 -4.42
N ARG A 159 -16.81 12.47 -5.07
CA ARG A 159 -16.85 12.70 -6.52
C ARG A 159 -16.77 11.39 -7.29
N GLY A 160 -15.99 10.44 -6.77
CA GLY A 160 -15.86 9.12 -7.37
C GLY A 160 -15.00 8.21 -6.52
N ILE A 161 -15.25 6.92 -6.70
CA ILE A 161 -14.52 5.85 -6.03
C ILE A 161 -13.61 5.16 -7.05
N ARG A 162 -12.41 4.75 -6.62
CA ARG A 162 -11.49 3.90 -7.39
C ARG A 162 -11.16 2.65 -6.57
N CYS A 163 -11.21 1.50 -7.23
CA CYS A 163 -10.80 0.20 -6.72
C CYS A 163 -9.81 -0.35 -7.73
N THR A 164 -8.52 -0.26 -7.44
CA THR A 164 -7.43 -0.66 -8.35
C THR A 164 -6.86 -2.03 -8.00
N GLY A 165 -7.18 -2.59 -6.83
CA GLY A 165 -6.76 -3.91 -6.39
C GLY A 165 -5.33 -3.99 -5.85
N SER A 166 -4.71 -2.85 -5.50
CA SER A 166 -3.37 -2.80 -4.87
C SER A 166 -3.35 -1.66 -3.85
N ALA A 167 -3.15 -2.00 -2.58
CA ALA A 167 -3.20 -1.07 -1.46
C ALA A 167 -2.01 -0.09 -1.48
N ALA A 168 -0.81 -0.60 -1.76
CA ALA A 168 0.41 0.19 -1.83
C ALA A 168 0.33 1.22 -2.98
N LEU A 169 -0.21 0.83 -4.14
CA LEU A 169 -0.40 1.78 -5.25
C LEU A 169 -1.51 2.77 -4.98
N ASN A 170 -2.61 2.39 -4.32
CA ASN A 170 -3.64 3.34 -3.91
C ASN A 170 -3.08 4.42 -2.98
N LEU A 171 -2.21 4.06 -2.02
CA LEU A 171 -1.48 5.03 -1.19
C LEU A 171 -0.55 5.91 -2.03
N CYS A 172 0.18 5.35 -3.00
CA CYS A 172 1.02 6.13 -3.92
C CYS A 172 0.20 7.08 -4.81
N LEU A 173 -1.02 6.70 -5.19
CA LEU A 173 -1.94 7.55 -5.92
C LEU A 173 -2.44 8.73 -5.05
N VAL A 174 -2.58 8.53 -3.74
CA VAL A 174 -2.82 9.64 -2.78
C VAL A 174 -1.59 10.54 -2.73
N ALA A 175 -0.41 9.98 -2.50
CA ALA A 175 0.84 10.74 -2.41
C ALA A 175 1.13 11.55 -3.67
N ARG A 176 0.78 11.05 -4.87
CA ARG A 176 0.95 11.79 -6.14
C ARG A 176 -0.13 12.86 -6.38
N GLY A 177 -1.22 12.85 -5.62
CA GLY A 177 -2.37 13.75 -5.76
C GLY A 177 -3.44 13.31 -6.77
N SER A 178 -3.41 12.05 -7.23
CA SER A 178 -4.44 11.49 -8.13
C SER A 178 -5.68 11.00 -7.38
N LEU A 179 -5.50 10.56 -6.14
CA LEU A 179 -6.56 10.34 -5.16
C LEU A 179 -6.40 11.36 -4.04
N ASP A 180 -7.51 11.70 -3.39
CA ASP A 180 -7.51 12.61 -2.23
C ASP A 180 -7.47 11.84 -0.91
N VAL A 181 -8.09 10.67 -0.89
CA VAL A 181 -8.21 9.81 0.29
C VAL A 181 -8.14 8.35 -0.16
N TYR A 182 -7.51 7.50 0.63
CA TYR A 182 -7.63 6.05 0.52
C TYR A 182 -8.05 5.48 1.87
N TRP A 183 -8.96 4.51 1.85
CA TRP A 183 -9.36 3.77 3.05
C TRP A 183 -9.61 2.31 2.71
N GLU A 184 -9.21 1.42 3.61
CA GLU A 184 -9.50 -0.01 3.50
C GLU A 184 -9.52 -0.65 4.89
N ILE A 185 -10.22 -1.78 5.01
CA ILE A 185 -10.30 -2.58 6.25
C ILE A 185 -9.83 -4.00 5.94
N GLY A 186 -8.97 -4.53 6.80
CA GLY A 186 -8.48 -5.91 6.68
C GLY A 186 -7.21 -6.07 5.86
N ILE A 187 -6.50 -4.96 5.62
CA ILE A 187 -5.13 -4.94 5.08
C ILE A 187 -4.11 -5.25 6.18
N HIS A 188 -2.95 -5.73 5.76
CA HIS A 188 -1.83 -6.07 6.61
C HIS A 188 -0.80 -4.94 6.67
N CYS A 189 0.21 -5.08 7.53
CA CYS A 189 1.24 -4.04 7.68
C CYS A 189 2.11 -3.88 6.43
N TRP A 190 2.31 -4.94 5.65
CA TRP A 190 3.13 -4.92 4.44
C TRP A 190 2.47 -4.17 3.27
N ASP A 191 1.14 -4.24 3.19
CA ASP A 191 0.31 -3.46 2.26
C ASP A 191 0.48 -1.94 2.44
N ILE A 192 0.73 -1.49 3.69
CA ILE A 192 0.71 -0.06 4.04
C ILE A 192 2.06 0.54 4.40
N ALA A 193 3.03 -0.23 4.88
CA ALA A 193 4.24 0.31 5.50
C ALA A 193 4.99 1.29 4.58
N ALA A 194 5.22 0.90 3.32
CA ALA A 194 5.91 1.75 2.36
C ALA A 194 5.01 2.92 1.93
N GLY A 195 3.77 2.63 1.53
CA GLY A 195 2.82 3.64 1.05
C GLY A 195 2.52 4.73 2.09
N ALA A 196 2.45 4.38 3.38
CA ALA A 196 2.19 5.31 4.47
C ALA A 196 3.31 6.36 4.60
N LEU A 197 4.58 5.94 4.57
CA LEU A 197 5.70 6.89 4.61
C LEU A 197 5.73 7.76 3.35
N ILE A 198 5.40 7.20 2.18
CA ILE A 198 5.33 7.94 0.92
C ILE A 198 4.24 9.03 0.98
N VAL A 199 3.08 8.74 1.58
CA VAL A 199 2.02 9.73 1.83
C VAL A 199 2.48 10.80 2.83
N GLU A 200 3.05 10.41 3.97
CA GLU A 200 3.56 11.34 5.00
C GLU A 200 4.59 12.32 4.42
N GLU A 201 5.56 11.81 3.65
CA GLU A 201 6.61 12.61 3.04
C GLU A 201 6.15 13.43 1.82
N ALA A 202 4.96 13.13 1.27
CA ALA A 202 4.28 13.97 0.30
C ALA A 202 3.41 15.08 0.97
N GLY A 203 3.28 15.05 2.29
CA GLY A 203 2.52 16.04 3.08
C GLY A 203 1.06 15.67 3.36
N GLY A 204 0.72 14.38 3.28
CA GLY A 204 -0.58 13.83 3.68
C GLY A 204 -0.73 13.59 5.17
#